data_AF-A0A9D2HGL4-F1
#
_entry.id   AF-A0A9D2HGL4-F1
#
_cell.length_a   1.000
_cell.length_b   1.000
_cell.length_c   1.000
_cell.angle_alpha   90.00
_cell.angle_beta   90.00
_cell.angle_gamma   90.00
#
_symmetry.space_group_name_H-M   'P 1'
#
loop_
_entity.id
_entity.type
_entity.pdbx_description
1 polymer ?
#
loop_
_entity_poly.entity_id
_entity_poly.type
_entity_poly.pdbx_seq_one_letter_code
_entity_poly.pdbx_strand_id
1 'polypeptide(L)'
;MSLVRCPNGHVYNARRYGKECPYCRMKLEEEEEKKPEAFEPPVELLQEEVKPVCGWLVCIEGARIGMDYKIHDGKNFVGRGDDMDIQITGDNEINRRNHTVIVYDHKKRSTVILPGDAAGLAYLNDQAVYVPTELNPYDTIELGKSRFIFVPLCGENFEWNDTRG
;
A
#
# COMPACT_ATOMS: atom_id res chain seq x y z
N MET A 1 37.38 -31.05 17.70
CA MET A 1 36.76 -32.26 18.30
C MET A 1 35.25 -32.07 18.24
N SER A 2 34.50 -32.90 17.53
CA SER A 2 33.03 -32.78 17.42
C SER A 2 32.36 -33.65 18.49
N LEU A 3 32.33 -33.14 19.72
CA LEU A 3 31.59 -33.77 20.82
C LEU A 3 30.12 -33.36 20.72
N VAL A 4 29.22 -34.33 20.77
CA VAL A 4 27.77 -34.11 20.80
C VAL A 4 27.21 -34.74 22.07
N ARG A 5 26.10 -34.19 22.57
CA ARG A 5 25.42 -34.69 23.75
C ARG A 5 24.10 -35.32 23.33
N CYS A 6 23.85 -36.57 23.73
CA CYS A 6 22.56 -37.21 23.44
C CYS A 6 21.45 -36.69 24.38
N PRO A 7 20.16 -36.96 24.08
CA PRO A 7 19.03 -36.55 24.93
C PRO A 7 19.10 -37.12 26.35
N ASN A 8 19.72 -38.29 26.52
CA ASN A 8 19.97 -38.89 27.84
C ASN A 8 21.20 -38.30 28.55
N GLY A 9 21.82 -37.25 28.00
CA GLY A 9 22.87 -36.47 28.65
C GLY A 9 24.31 -36.96 28.44
N HIS A 10 24.55 -38.05 27.71
CA HIS A 10 25.89 -38.56 27.44
C HIS A 10 26.62 -37.75 26.37
N VAL A 11 27.88 -37.42 26.61
CA VAL A 11 28.75 -36.73 25.66
C VAL A 11 29.62 -37.74 24.93
N TYR A 12 29.62 -37.70 23.60
CA TYR A 12 30.42 -38.61 22.78
C TYR A 12 30.90 -37.95 21.49
N ASN A 13 31.88 -38.57 20.82
CA ASN A 13 32.46 -38.03 19.59
C ASN A 13 31.64 -38.45 18.36
N ALA A 14 30.90 -37.51 17.77
CA ALA A 14 30.05 -37.75 16.60
C ALA A 14 30.83 -38.20 15.35
N ARG A 15 32.10 -37.79 15.20
CA ARG A 15 32.93 -38.25 14.07
C ARG A 15 33.26 -39.74 14.15
N ARG A 16 33.24 -40.31 15.36
CA ARG A 16 33.63 -41.71 15.60
C ARG A 16 32.43 -42.65 15.65
N TYR A 17 31.33 -42.20 16.25
CA TYR A 17 30.14 -43.03 16.49
C TYR A 17 28.90 -42.57 15.68
N GLY A 18 29.06 -41.56 14.83
CA GLY A 18 27.96 -41.01 14.03
C GLY A 18 26.87 -40.39 14.89
N LYS A 19 25.62 -40.60 14.46
CA LYS A 19 24.40 -40.10 15.13
C LYS A 19 23.89 -41.05 16.22
N GLU A 20 24.58 -42.15 16.47
CA GLU A 20 24.16 -43.12 17.49
C GLU A 20 25.02 -42.98 18.73
N CYS A 21 24.38 -42.76 19.88
CA CYS A 21 25.08 -42.66 21.14
C CYS A 21 25.63 -44.03 21.56
N PRO A 22 26.95 -44.21 21.75
CA PRO A 22 27.53 -45.50 22.08
C PRO A 22 27.14 -46.03 23.47
N TYR A 23 26.63 -45.15 24.35
CA TYR A 23 26.27 -45.51 25.73
C TYR A 23 24.82 -45.98 25.87
N CYS A 24 23.89 -45.39 25.11
CA CYS A 24 22.46 -45.72 25.22
C CYS A 24 21.83 -46.20 23.90
N ARG A 25 22.61 -46.31 22.81
CA ARG A 25 22.17 -46.69 21.44
C ARG A 25 21.00 -45.87 20.88
N MET A 26 20.81 -44.69 21.44
CA MET A 26 19.81 -43.76 20.95
C MET A 26 20.35 -43.06 19.71
N LYS A 27 19.57 -43.09 18.63
CA LYS A 27 19.85 -42.33 17.42
C LYS A 27 19.40 -40.88 17.62
N LEU A 28 20.29 -39.95 17.33
CA LEU A 28 19.95 -38.54 17.15
C LEU A 28 19.20 -38.44 15.83
N GLU A 29 17.91 -38.11 15.90
CA GLU A 29 17.16 -37.67 14.75
C GLU A 29 17.76 -36.32 14.32
N GLU A 30 18.12 -36.19 13.04
CA GLU A 30 18.32 -34.86 12.48
C GLU A 30 16.94 -34.22 12.44
N GLU A 31 16.76 -33.12 13.18
CA GLU A 31 15.66 -32.22 12.85
C GLU A 31 15.92 -31.77 11.41
N GLU A 32 15.15 -32.33 10.47
CA GLU A 32 15.09 -31.80 9.11
C GLU A 32 14.70 -30.32 9.27
N GLU A 33 15.63 -29.42 8.98
CA GLU A 33 15.32 -28.01 8.78
C GLU A 33 14.25 -27.94 7.68
N LYS A 34 12.98 -27.93 8.07
CA LYS A 34 11.88 -27.63 7.16
C LYS A 34 12.14 -26.22 6.67
N LYS A 35 12.75 -26.09 5.49
CA LYS A 35 12.73 -24.83 4.75
C LYS A 35 11.27 -24.37 4.75
N PRO A 36 10.99 -23.10 5.11
CA PRO A 36 9.63 -22.60 5.03
C PRO A 36 9.12 -22.90 3.61
N GLU A 37 7.94 -23.53 3.51
CA GLU A 37 7.27 -23.71 2.22
C GLU A 37 7.26 -22.34 1.54
N ALA A 38 7.85 -22.28 0.34
CA ALA A 38 7.79 -21.07 -0.46
C ALA A 38 6.30 -20.75 -0.66
N PHE A 39 5.88 -19.54 -0.26
CA PHE A 39 4.53 -19.08 -0.53
C PHE A 39 4.37 -18.96 -2.05
N GLU A 40 3.72 -19.93 -2.68
CA GLU A 40 3.31 -19.88 -4.08
C GLU A 40 1.89 -19.31 -4.14
N PRO A 41 1.72 -18.03 -4.52
CA PRO A 41 0.38 -17.46 -4.67
C PRO A 41 -0.39 -18.19 -5.78
N PRO A 42 -1.73 -18.31 -5.67
CA PRO A 42 -2.58 -18.80 -6.75
C PRO A 42 -2.28 -18.11 -8.09
N VAL A 43 -2.23 -18.90 -9.17
CA VAL A 43 -1.90 -18.42 -10.53
C VAL A 43 -2.82 -17.28 -10.99
N GLU A 44 -4.07 -17.26 -10.51
CA GLU A 44 -5.05 -16.21 -10.80
C GLU A 44 -4.59 -14.84 -10.29
N LEU A 45 -3.98 -14.77 -9.10
CA LEU A 45 -3.47 -13.51 -8.53
C LEU A 45 -2.23 -12.99 -9.27
N LEU A 46 -1.48 -13.87 -9.94
CA LEU A 46 -0.31 -13.48 -10.74
C LEU A 46 -0.71 -12.82 -12.07
N GLN A 47 -1.95 -12.99 -12.50
CA GLN A 47 -2.45 -12.47 -13.77
C GLN A 47 -3.14 -11.10 -13.61
N GLU A 48 -3.47 -10.69 -12.39
CA GLU A 48 -4.08 -9.39 -12.12
C GLU A 48 -3.01 -8.29 -12.05
N GLU A 49 -3.00 -7.38 -13.02
CA GLU A 49 -2.17 -6.18 -12.96
C GLU A 49 -2.70 -5.21 -11.91
N VAL A 50 -2.08 -5.20 -10.73
CA VAL A 50 -2.38 -4.24 -9.68
C VAL A 50 -1.70 -2.91 -9.98
N LYS A 51 -2.50 -1.85 -10.21
CA LYS A 51 -1.96 -0.48 -10.27
C LYS A 51 -1.47 -0.07 -8.87
N PRO A 52 -0.17 0.27 -8.70
CA PRO A 52 0.35 0.66 -7.40
C PRO A 52 -0.34 1.92 -6.88
N VAL A 53 -0.71 1.91 -5.61
CA VAL A 53 -1.34 3.06 -4.95
C VAL A 53 -0.26 4.05 -4.51
N CYS A 54 -0.42 5.32 -4.81
CA CYS A 54 0.50 6.40 -4.44
C CYS A 54 -0.01 7.22 -3.23
N GLY A 55 -1.29 7.09 -2.89
CA GLY A 55 -1.90 7.72 -1.72
C GLY A 55 -3.40 7.51 -1.71
N TRP A 56 -4.09 8.17 -0.78
CA TRP A 56 -5.54 8.09 -0.63
C TRP A 56 -6.18 9.44 -0.40
N LEU A 57 -7.41 9.58 -0.86
CA LEU A 57 -8.38 10.49 -0.27
C LEU A 57 -9.29 9.68 0.64
N VAL A 58 -9.51 10.14 1.87
CA VAL A 58 -10.43 9.48 2.81
C VAL A 58 -11.56 10.43 3.14
N CYS A 59 -12.80 10.02 2.87
CA CYS A 59 -13.98 10.83 3.15
C CYS A 59 -14.20 10.92 4.66
N ILE A 60 -14.18 12.14 5.18
CA ILE A 60 -14.38 12.44 6.61
C ILE A 60 -15.73 13.10 6.88
N GLU A 61 -16.34 13.72 5.86
CA GLU A 61 -17.69 14.30 5.93
C GLU A 61 -18.42 14.07 4.59
N GLY A 62 -19.74 13.82 4.63
CA GLY A 62 -20.57 13.59 3.45
C GLY A 62 -21.27 12.22 3.45
N ALA A 63 -21.78 11.80 2.29
CA ALA A 63 -22.54 10.55 2.16
C ALA A 63 -21.69 9.26 2.27
N ARG A 64 -20.36 9.39 2.17
CA ARG A 64 -19.41 8.27 2.06
C ARG A 64 -18.36 8.25 3.18
N ILE A 65 -18.67 8.77 4.36
CA ILE A 65 -17.74 8.83 5.50
C ILE A 65 -17.07 7.47 5.75
N GLY A 66 -15.74 7.49 5.88
CA GLY A 66 -14.89 6.31 6.08
C GLY A 66 -14.45 5.61 4.79
N MET A 67 -15.01 5.97 3.62
CA MET A 67 -14.57 5.43 2.34
C MET A 67 -13.21 6.02 1.95
N ASP A 68 -12.28 5.14 1.54
CA ASP A 68 -11.03 5.54 0.89
C ASP A 68 -11.14 5.51 -0.64
N TYR A 69 -10.37 6.38 -1.27
CA TYR A 69 -10.22 6.48 -2.71
C TYR A 69 -8.74 6.47 -3.05
N LYS A 70 -8.32 5.51 -3.88
CA LYS A 70 -6.91 5.30 -4.21
C LYS A 70 -6.45 6.31 -5.27
N ILE A 71 -5.29 6.90 -5.03
CA ILE A 71 -4.57 7.74 -5.98
C ILE A 71 -3.49 6.89 -6.62
N HIS A 72 -3.33 6.99 -7.94
CA HIS A 72 -2.31 6.29 -8.72
C HIS A 72 -1.34 7.28 -9.39
N ASP A 73 -0.24 6.77 -9.97
CA ASP A 73 0.74 7.60 -10.69
C ASP A 73 0.10 8.37 -11.86
N GLY A 74 0.49 9.62 -12.02
CA GLY A 74 -0.06 10.52 -13.01
C GLY A 74 -1.36 11.19 -12.56
N LYS A 75 -2.25 11.48 -13.52
CA LYS A 75 -3.50 12.21 -13.28
C LYS A 75 -4.61 11.25 -12.86
N ASN A 76 -5.33 11.61 -11.81
CA ASN A 76 -6.53 10.94 -11.34
C ASN A 76 -7.68 11.94 -11.41
N PHE A 77 -8.58 11.77 -12.38
CA PHE A 77 -9.75 12.62 -12.57
C PHE A 77 -10.81 12.28 -11.51
N VAL A 78 -11.24 13.31 -10.76
CA VAL A 78 -12.19 13.16 -9.65
C VAL A 78 -13.55 13.71 -10.07
N GLY A 79 -14.61 12.94 -9.82
CA GLY A 79 -15.99 13.37 -10.05
C GLY A 79 -16.97 12.27 -9.66
N ARG A 80 -18.27 12.49 -9.88
CA ARG A 80 -19.29 11.47 -9.56
C ARG A 80 -19.62 10.51 -10.70
N GLY A 81 -19.11 10.78 -11.90
CA GLY A 81 -19.27 9.95 -13.08
C GLY A 81 -18.57 8.60 -12.94
N ASP A 82 -19.13 7.59 -13.57
CA ASP A 82 -18.58 6.22 -13.68
C ASP A 82 -17.35 6.14 -14.58
N ASP A 83 -17.08 7.19 -15.35
CA ASP A 83 -15.91 7.36 -16.21
C ASP A 83 -14.73 8.05 -15.50
N MET A 84 -14.85 8.37 -14.21
CA MET A 84 -13.81 9.02 -13.41
C MET A 84 -12.85 7.99 -12.80
N ASP A 85 -11.56 8.32 -12.71
CA ASP A 85 -10.58 7.48 -12.02
C ASP A 85 -10.91 7.35 -10.52
N ILE A 86 -11.31 8.47 -9.92
CA ILE A 86 -11.81 8.53 -8.55
C ILE A 86 -13.28 8.93 -8.60
N GLN A 87 -14.16 7.94 -8.52
CA GLN A 87 -15.60 8.13 -8.51
C GLN A 87 -16.15 8.38 -7.10
N ILE A 88 -16.71 9.57 -6.88
CA ILE A 88 -17.35 9.95 -5.62
C ILE A 88 -18.87 10.00 -5.80
N THR A 89 -19.60 9.04 -5.24
CA THR A 89 -21.06 8.96 -5.31
C THR A 89 -21.74 9.47 -4.04
N GLY A 90 -23.03 9.84 -4.14
CA GLY A 90 -23.84 10.26 -2.99
C GLY A 90 -23.88 11.77 -2.74
N ASP A 91 -23.07 12.55 -3.45
CA ASP A 91 -23.10 14.02 -3.42
C ASP A 91 -23.41 14.57 -4.83
N ASN A 92 -24.55 15.24 -4.97
CA ASN A 92 -25.01 15.76 -6.25
C ASN A 92 -24.35 17.10 -6.64
N GLU A 93 -23.70 17.78 -5.69
CA GLU A 93 -22.96 19.02 -5.96
C GLU A 93 -21.54 18.76 -6.48
N ILE A 94 -21.05 17.53 -6.33
CA ILE A 94 -19.87 17.06 -7.06
C ILE A 94 -20.23 16.92 -8.54
N ASN A 95 -19.37 17.48 -9.39
CA ASN A 95 -19.59 17.48 -10.84
C ASN A 95 -19.45 16.06 -11.37
N ARG A 96 -20.24 15.72 -12.40
CA ARG A 96 -20.16 14.39 -13.03
C ARG A 96 -18.78 14.10 -13.56
N ARG A 97 -18.20 15.07 -14.26
CA ARG A 97 -16.87 14.95 -14.85
C ARG A 97 -15.97 16.00 -14.25
N ASN A 98 -14.74 15.57 -13.95
CA ASN A 98 -13.59 16.42 -13.69
C ASN A 98 -13.92 17.63 -12.79
N HIS A 99 -14.44 17.35 -11.59
CA HIS A 99 -14.64 18.36 -10.56
C HIS A 99 -13.28 18.89 -10.06
N THR A 100 -12.30 18.01 -9.98
CA THR A 100 -10.88 18.33 -9.74
C THR A 100 -10.01 17.20 -10.27
N VAL A 101 -8.69 17.40 -10.31
CA VAL A 101 -7.71 16.37 -10.65
C VAL A 101 -6.68 16.27 -9.55
N ILE A 102 -6.39 15.05 -9.10
CA ILE A 102 -5.26 14.77 -8.21
C ILE A 102 -4.13 14.18 -9.03
N VAL A 103 -2.96 14.78 -8.97
CA VAL A 103 -1.80 14.37 -9.76
C VAL A 103 -0.70 13.92 -8.84
N TYR A 104 -0.27 12.66 -8.97
CA TYR A 104 0.99 12.19 -8.40
C TYR A 104 2.09 12.27 -9.46
N ASP A 105 3.21 12.93 -9.15
CA ASP A 105 4.40 12.98 -10.01
C ASP A 105 5.53 12.19 -9.35
N HIS A 106 5.75 10.95 -9.80
CA HIS A 106 6.83 10.08 -9.27
C HIS A 106 8.23 10.70 -9.40
N LYS A 107 8.47 11.61 -10.34
CA LYS A 107 9.80 12.25 -10.48
C LYS A 107 10.04 13.26 -9.38
N LYS A 108 8.98 13.96 -8.97
CA LYS A 108 9.01 14.93 -7.86
C LYS A 108 8.68 14.30 -6.51
N ARG A 109 8.10 13.10 -6.51
CA ARG A 109 7.58 12.40 -5.32
C ARG A 109 6.59 13.28 -4.55
N SER A 110 5.78 14.05 -5.26
CA SER A 110 4.80 14.96 -4.68
C SER A 110 3.45 14.85 -5.36
N THR A 111 2.41 15.25 -4.62
CA THR A 111 1.02 15.22 -5.08
C THR A 111 0.50 16.64 -5.20
N VAL A 112 -0.22 16.93 -6.28
CA VAL A 112 -0.76 18.27 -6.58
C VAL A 112 -2.25 18.15 -6.89
N ILE A 113 -3.06 19.07 -6.36
CA ILE A 113 -4.45 19.26 -6.77
C ILE A 113 -4.52 20.32 -7.87
N LEU A 114 -5.29 20.03 -8.92
CA LEU A 114 -5.59 20.94 -10.03
C LEU A 114 -7.07 21.35 -9.99
N PRO A 115 -7.41 22.59 -10.40
CA PRO A 115 -8.81 22.93 -10.64
C PRO A 115 -9.41 22.02 -11.73
N GLY A 116 -10.69 21.65 -11.55
CA GLY A 116 -11.48 21.02 -12.61
C GLY A 116 -11.88 22.01 -13.70
N ASP A 117 -12.46 21.50 -14.79
CA ASP A 117 -13.07 22.31 -15.86
C ASP A 117 -14.59 22.47 -15.68
N ALA A 118 -15.14 21.88 -14.62
CA ALA A 118 -16.56 21.93 -14.31
C ALA A 118 -16.93 23.14 -13.42
N ALA A 119 -18.23 23.40 -13.27
CA ALA A 119 -18.72 24.62 -12.63
C ALA A 119 -18.46 24.69 -11.12
N GLY A 120 -18.58 23.55 -10.41
CA GLY A 120 -18.22 23.45 -8.99
C GLY A 120 -16.71 23.55 -8.74
N LEU A 121 -16.33 24.30 -7.70
CA LEU A 121 -14.94 24.51 -7.27
C LEU A 121 -14.52 23.47 -6.24
N ALA A 122 -13.25 23.08 -6.29
CA ALA A 122 -12.59 22.38 -5.19
C ALA A 122 -11.99 23.40 -4.20
N TYR A 123 -12.05 23.08 -2.92
CA TYR A 123 -11.38 23.85 -1.87
C TYR A 123 -10.32 22.99 -1.19
N LEU A 124 -9.15 23.58 -0.93
CA LEU A 124 -8.06 22.99 -0.17
C LEU A 124 -7.88 23.83 1.09
N ASN A 125 -8.06 23.22 2.26
CA ASN A 125 -7.99 23.89 3.56
C ASN A 125 -8.84 25.18 3.59
N ASP A 126 -10.10 25.04 3.18
CA ASP A 126 -11.12 26.11 3.08
C ASP A 126 -10.80 27.23 2.07
N GLN A 127 -9.77 27.07 1.24
CA GLN A 127 -9.40 28.00 0.16
C GLN A 127 -9.69 27.41 -1.22
N ALA A 128 -10.37 28.15 -2.08
CA ALA A 128 -10.66 27.69 -3.44
C ALA A 128 -9.37 27.48 -4.25
N VAL A 129 -9.28 26.32 -4.91
CA VAL A 129 -8.15 25.96 -5.76
C VAL A 129 -8.35 26.55 -7.16
N TYR A 130 -7.60 27.60 -7.49
CA TYR A 130 -7.64 28.23 -8.82
C TYR A 130 -6.46 27.83 -9.72
N VAL A 131 -5.40 27.30 -9.13
CA VAL A 131 -4.14 26.98 -9.79
C VAL A 131 -3.61 25.65 -9.23
N PRO A 132 -2.69 24.98 -9.94
CA PRO A 132 -1.99 23.82 -9.38
C PRO A 132 -1.41 24.12 -8.00
N THR A 133 -1.82 23.35 -7.00
CA THR A 133 -1.43 23.56 -5.60
C THR A 133 -0.97 22.23 -5.00
N GLU A 134 0.17 22.23 -4.32
CA GLU A 134 0.73 21.03 -3.69
C GLU A 134 -0.11 20.57 -2.50
N LEU A 135 -0.27 19.26 -2.35
CA LEU A 135 -0.98 18.63 -1.23
C LEU A 135 0.00 18.12 -0.19
N ASN A 136 -0.22 18.51 1.06
CA ASN A 136 0.51 18.03 2.22
C ASN A 136 -0.27 16.94 2.96
N PRO A 137 0.42 16.04 3.70
CA PRO A 137 -0.25 15.04 4.51
C PRO A 137 -1.33 15.66 5.41
N TYR A 138 -2.53 15.08 5.38
CA TYR A 138 -3.72 15.49 6.14
C TYR A 138 -4.34 16.83 5.74
N ASP A 139 -3.96 17.40 4.59
CA ASP A 139 -4.71 18.50 3.99
C ASP A 139 -6.16 18.10 3.75
N THR A 140 -7.09 19.03 3.99
CA THR A 140 -8.52 18.81 3.80
C THR A 140 -8.96 19.34 2.45
N ILE A 141 -9.62 18.49 1.67
CA ILE A 141 -10.17 18.81 0.35
C ILE A 141 -11.70 18.79 0.45
N GLU A 142 -12.36 19.84 0.00
CA GLU A 142 -13.82 19.92 -0.08
C GLU A 142 -14.26 19.93 -1.55
N LEU A 143 -15.23 19.07 -1.85
CA LEU A 143 -15.88 18.95 -3.16
C LEU A 143 -17.38 18.84 -2.93
N GLY A 144 -18.16 19.81 -3.44
CA GLY A 144 -19.60 19.87 -3.15
C GLY A 144 -19.86 20.04 -1.64
N LYS A 145 -20.51 19.05 -1.01
CA LYS A 145 -20.77 18.99 0.43
C LYS A 145 -19.92 17.96 1.16
N SER A 146 -18.97 17.35 0.47
CA SER A 146 -18.14 16.27 1.01
C SER A 146 -16.74 16.78 1.30
N ARG A 147 -16.16 16.34 2.42
CA ARG A 147 -14.78 16.66 2.81
C ARG A 147 -13.94 15.40 2.90
N PHE A 148 -12.69 15.52 2.47
CA PHE A 148 -11.73 14.44 2.37
C PHE A 148 -10.41 14.86 3.01
N ILE A 149 -9.71 13.92 3.62
CA ILE A 149 -8.30 14.12 3.99
C ILE A 149 -7.40 13.43 2.97
N PHE A 150 -6.29 14.09 2.62
CA PHE A 150 -5.25 13.48 1.79
C PHE A 150 -4.24 12.71 2.66
N VAL A 151 -3.95 11.47 2.29
CA VAL A 151 -2.96 10.62 2.94
C VAL A 151 -1.96 10.10 1.89
N PRO A 152 -0.73 10.63 1.84
CA PRO A 152 0.27 10.13 0.90
C PRO A 152 0.81 8.76 1.34
N LEU A 153 0.96 7.83 0.39
CA LEU A 153 1.80 6.65 0.57
C LEU A 153 3.19 6.92 0.02
N CYS A 154 3.24 7.35 -1.24
CA CYS A 154 4.49 7.71 -1.90
C CYS A 154 4.88 9.15 -1.58
N GLY A 155 6.18 9.38 -1.42
CA GLY A 155 6.76 10.65 -1.02
C GLY A 155 8.23 10.50 -0.66
N GLU A 156 8.70 11.29 0.30
CA GLU A 156 10.09 11.24 0.76
C GLU A 156 10.50 9.87 1.32
N ASN A 157 9.57 9.19 2.01
CA ASN A 157 9.86 7.95 2.73
C ASN A 157 9.71 6.67 1.89
N PHE A 158 8.95 6.72 0.78
CA PHE A 158 8.62 5.55 -0.02
C PHE A 158 8.28 5.93 -1.46
N GLU A 159 8.73 5.12 -2.43
CA GLU A 159 8.37 5.22 -3.84
C GLU A 159 8.45 3.82 -4.48
N TRP A 160 7.45 3.45 -5.29
CA TRP A 160 7.39 2.15 -5.95
C TRP A 160 8.57 1.93 -6.90
N ASN A 161 9.01 2.97 -7.59
CA ASN A 161 10.15 2.88 -8.49
C ASN A 161 11.47 2.54 -7.76
N ASP A 162 11.58 2.80 -6.45
CA ASP A 162 12.74 2.40 -5.66
C ASP A 162 12.73 0.89 -5.33
N THR A 163 11.55 0.25 -5.40
CA THR A 163 11.38 -1.19 -5.13
C THR A 163 11.52 -2.08 -6.37
N ARG A 164 11.41 -1.51 -7.57
CA ARG A 164 11.59 -2.19 -8.85
C ARG A 164 13.07 -2.13 -9.25
N GLY A 165 13.92 -2.77 -8.45
CA GLY A 165 15.34 -3.01 -8.75
C GLY A 165 15.53 -3.99 -9.91
#